data_AF-A0A2V9X299-F1
#
_entry.id   AF-A0A2V9X299-F1
#
_cell.length_a   1.000
_cell.length_b   1.000
_cell.length_c   1.000
_cell.angle_alpha   90.00
_cell.angle_beta   90.00
_cell.angle_gamma   90.00
#
_symmetry.space_group_name_H-M   'P 1'
#
loop_
_entity.id
_entity.type
_entity.pdbx_description
1 polymer ?
#
loop_
_entity_poly.entity_id
_entity_poly.type
_entity_poly.pdbx_seq_one_letter_code
_entity_poly.pdbx_strand_id
1 'polypeptide(L)'
;MGLDAHVRCTCIRDGRAKPHPFPDRLSFDETGEPFLTGDPSEDELEAHDRWCAESCEHGGYLLSLPLGNITRVGHLRTFLHGLEGNPGLRFPILLNKVIYDGTHTGDWIASDLAAELLKEVDTVLHSRDILASSEMEFFENMKRLCEASVETGNPIMF
;
A
#
# COMPACT_ATOMS: atom_id res chain seq x y z
N MET A 1 2.29 -2.72 -16.14
CA MET A 1 2.25 -2.20 -14.76
C MET A 1 1.27 -3.08 -14.02
N GLY A 2 1.77 -3.91 -13.11
CA GLY A 2 0.92 -4.65 -12.18
C GLY A 2 0.28 -3.65 -11.22
N LEU A 3 -0.88 -4.01 -10.68
CA LEU A 3 -1.46 -3.28 -9.57
C LEU A 3 -0.98 -4.02 -8.35
N ASP A 4 0.18 -3.62 -7.84
CA ASP A 4 0.72 -4.15 -6.60
C ASP A 4 0.55 -3.07 -5.53
N ALA A 5 0.63 -3.45 -4.27
CA ALA A 5 0.68 -2.48 -3.20
C ALA A 5 1.53 -2.99 -2.06
N HIS A 6 2.13 -2.07 -1.32
CA HIS A 6 3.06 -2.40 -0.27
C HIS A 6 2.99 -1.45 0.91
N VAL A 7 3.42 -1.95 2.06
CA VAL A 7 3.62 -1.18 3.29
C VAL A 7 5.04 -1.46 3.78
N ARG A 8 5.81 -0.40 4.04
CA ARG A 8 7.17 -0.53 4.54
C ARG A 8 7.23 -1.07 5.97
N CYS A 9 8.27 -1.82 6.27
CA CYS A 9 8.58 -2.15 7.66
C CYS A 9 9.13 -0.92 8.39
N THR A 10 9.16 -0.98 9.72
CA THR A 10 9.69 0.13 10.55
C THR A 10 11.13 -0.11 10.99
N CYS A 11 11.78 -1.21 10.56
CA CYS A 11 13.07 -1.63 11.09
C CYS A 11 14.18 -0.58 10.90
N ILE A 12 14.19 0.09 9.76
CA ILE A 12 15.16 1.16 9.48
C ILE A 12 14.90 2.35 10.43
N ARG A 13 13.66 2.85 10.45
CA ARG A 13 13.23 3.99 11.30
C ARG A 13 13.49 3.74 12.79
N ASP A 14 13.26 2.51 13.25
CA ASP A 14 13.36 2.11 14.65
C ASP A 14 14.79 1.66 15.03
N GLY A 15 15.77 1.78 14.12
CA GLY A 15 17.18 1.44 14.38
C GLY A 15 17.47 -0.06 14.55
N ARG A 16 16.58 -0.93 14.07
CA ARG A 16 16.75 -2.41 14.07
C ARG A 16 17.47 -2.94 12.83
N ALA A 17 17.57 -2.12 11.77
CA ALA A 17 18.26 -2.48 10.54
C ALA A 17 19.79 -2.39 10.69
N LYS A 18 20.53 -3.05 9.79
CA LYS A 18 21.99 -2.89 9.68
C LYS A 18 22.34 -1.42 9.41
N PRO A 19 23.50 -0.91 9.88
CA PRO A 19 23.93 0.46 9.61
C PRO A 19 23.96 0.80 8.11
N HIS A 20 23.53 2.01 7.75
CA HIS A 20 23.60 2.51 6.37
C HIS A 20 25.05 2.80 5.96
N PRO A 21 25.46 2.57 4.69
CA PRO A 21 26.79 2.95 4.20
C PRO A 21 27.07 4.46 4.27
N PHE A 22 26.01 5.27 4.21
CA PHE A 22 26.04 6.74 4.22
C PHE A 22 25.08 7.30 5.28
N PRO A 23 25.37 7.15 6.59
CA PRO A 23 24.42 7.48 7.65
C PRO A 23 24.10 8.98 7.70
N ASP A 24 25.08 9.85 7.46
CA ASP A 24 24.91 11.31 7.51
C ASP A 24 24.07 11.87 6.36
N ARG A 25 23.82 11.06 5.33
CA ARG A 25 23.03 11.43 4.14
C ARG A 25 21.66 10.79 4.11
N LEU A 26 21.39 9.80 4.97
CA LEU A 26 20.12 9.08 5.01
C LEU A 26 19.03 9.97 5.63
N SER A 27 17.95 10.16 4.89
CA SER A 27 16.74 10.85 5.36
C SER A 27 15.50 10.03 4.99
N PHE A 28 14.33 10.43 5.49
CA PHE A 28 13.03 9.85 5.15
C PHE A 28 12.13 10.94 4.60
N ASP A 29 11.34 10.59 3.59
CA ASP A 29 10.30 11.49 3.10
C ASP A 29 9.02 11.40 3.94
N GLU A 30 7.97 12.08 3.50
CA GLU A 30 6.66 12.09 4.18
C GLU A 30 5.97 10.71 4.20
N THR A 31 6.39 9.80 3.31
CA THR A 31 5.89 8.42 3.22
C THR A 31 6.73 7.43 4.03
N GLY A 32 7.84 7.89 4.63
CA GLY A 32 8.79 7.02 5.34
C GLY A 32 9.71 6.24 4.39
N GLU A 33 9.78 6.64 3.12
CA GLU A 33 10.73 6.10 2.14
C GLU A 33 12.13 6.61 2.50
N PRO A 34 13.11 5.71 2.76
CA PRO A 34 14.49 6.12 2.95
C PRO A 34 15.05 6.68 1.64
N PHE A 35 15.75 7.81 1.70
CA PHE A 35 16.42 8.38 0.53
C PHE A 35 17.77 9.02 0.91
N LEU A 36 18.61 9.26 -0.09
CA LEU A 36 19.88 9.97 0.06
C LEU A 36 19.72 11.47 -0.23
N THR A 37 20.16 12.30 0.71
CA THR A 37 20.19 13.75 0.54
C THR A 37 21.37 14.21 -0.36
N GLY A 38 21.21 15.39 -0.99
CA GLY A 38 22.18 15.96 -1.92
C GLY A 38 22.06 15.37 -3.33
N ASP A 39 23.16 15.37 -4.08
CA ASP A 39 23.25 14.77 -5.41
C ASP A 39 24.05 13.46 -5.33
N PRO A 40 23.42 12.31 -5.05
CA PRO A 40 24.11 11.02 -4.97
C PRO A 40 24.62 10.57 -6.34
N SER A 41 25.78 9.91 -6.38
CA SER A 41 26.26 9.24 -7.58
C SER A 41 25.45 7.95 -7.86
N GLU A 42 25.58 7.40 -9.08
CA GLU A 42 24.96 6.11 -9.43
C GLU A 42 25.40 4.99 -8.48
N ASP A 43 26.69 4.93 -8.13
CA ASP A 43 27.23 3.94 -7.18
C ASP A 43 26.62 4.09 -5.78
N GLU A 44 26.36 5.33 -5.34
CA GLU A 44 25.73 5.59 -4.05
C GLU A 44 24.26 5.17 -4.03
N LEU A 45 23.54 5.40 -5.13
CA LEU A 45 22.17 4.94 -5.31
C LEU A 45 22.11 3.40 -5.34
N GLU A 46 22.99 2.73 -6.07
CA GLU A 46 23.04 1.26 -6.09
C GLU A 46 23.34 0.68 -4.70
N ALA A 47 24.28 1.29 -3.96
CA ALA A 47 24.58 0.88 -2.60
C ALA A 47 23.41 1.12 -1.64
N HIS A 48 22.67 2.22 -1.80
CA HIS A 48 21.46 2.53 -1.05
C HIS A 48 20.35 1.51 -1.32
N ASP A 49 20.03 1.23 -2.58
CA ASP A 49 18.97 0.29 -2.97
C ASP A 49 19.25 -1.13 -2.45
N ARG A 50 20.49 -1.59 -2.63
CA ARG A 50 20.94 -2.89 -2.09
C ARG A 50 20.82 -2.92 -0.57
N TRP A 51 21.21 -1.85 0.11
CA TRP A 51 21.05 -1.78 1.56
C TRP A 51 19.58 -1.79 1.97
N CYS A 52 18.69 -1.05 1.28
CA CYS A 52 17.25 -1.06 1.56
C CYS A 52 16.68 -2.48 1.48
N ALA A 53 17.13 -3.27 0.50
CA ALA A 53 16.72 -4.66 0.31
C ALA A 53 17.32 -5.66 1.32
N GLU A 54 18.48 -5.37 1.92
CA GLU A 54 19.23 -6.36 2.73
C GLU A 54 19.45 -5.97 4.20
N SER A 55 19.04 -4.76 4.58
CA SER A 55 19.30 -4.17 5.90
C SER A 55 18.46 -4.79 7.02
N CYS A 56 17.35 -5.45 6.68
CA CYS A 56 16.51 -6.19 7.62
C CYS A 56 15.93 -7.45 6.96
N GLU A 57 15.40 -8.36 7.77
CA GLU A 57 14.77 -9.60 7.30
C GLU A 57 13.53 -9.38 6.41
N HIS A 58 12.89 -8.22 6.52
CA HIS A 58 11.72 -7.83 5.73
C HIS A 58 12.08 -7.29 4.34
N GLY A 59 13.37 -7.07 4.04
CA GLY A 59 13.79 -6.46 2.78
C GLY A 59 13.17 -5.08 2.51
N GLY A 60 12.93 -4.31 3.56
CA GLY A 60 12.33 -2.97 3.49
C GLY A 60 10.80 -2.96 3.56
N TYR A 61 10.13 -4.05 3.22
CA TYR A 61 8.67 -4.13 3.12
C TYR A 61 8.09 -5.10 4.15
N LEU A 62 7.19 -4.62 5.01
CA LEU A 62 6.43 -5.51 5.89
C LEU A 62 5.49 -6.39 5.06
N LEU A 63 4.92 -5.80 4.01
CA LEU A 63 3.96 -6.45 3.14
C LEU A 63 4.09 -5.90 1.71
N SER A 64 4.06 -6.79 0.72
CA SER A 64 3.93 -6.46 -0.70
C SER A 64 3.00 -7.49 -1.33
N LEU A 65 1.88 -7.04 -1.89
CA LEU A 65 0.80 -7.89 -2.38
C LEU A 65 0.30 -7.46 -3.75
N PRO A 66 -0.02 -8.42 -4.63
CA PRO A 66 -0.71 -8.12 -5.87
C PRO A 66 -2.19 -7.80 -5.61
N LEU A 67 -2.67 -6.72 -6.21
CA LEU A 67 -4.08 -6.31 -6.27
C LEU A 67 -4.74 -6.71 -7.59
N GLY A 68 -3.96 -7.00 -8.64
CA GLY A 68 -4.44 -7.62 -9.87
C GLY A 68 -4.08 -6.84 -11.13
N ASN A 69 -5.06 -6.64 -12.01
CA ASN A 69 -4.87 -5.99 -13.31
C ASN A 69 -6.02 -5.03 -13.65
N ILE A 70 -5.82 -4.27 -14.73
CA ILE A 70 -6.78 -3.28 -15.25
C ILE A 70 -8.22 -3.81 -15.35
N THR A 71 -8.42 -5.02 -15.90
CA THR A 71 -9.76 -5.61 -16.05
C THR A 71 -10.40 -5.87 -14.69
N ARG A 72 -9.62 -6.37 -13.72
CA ARG A 72 -10.12 -6.63 -12.36
C ARG A 72 -10.56 -5.34 -11.68
N VAL A 73 -9.77 -4.26 -11.78
CA VAL A 73 -10.12 -2.97 -11.16
C VAL A 73 -11.38 -2.35 -11.76
N GLY A 74 -11.56 -2.42 -13.09
CA GLY A 74 -12.79 -1.97 -13.74
C GLY A 74 -14.03 -2.74 -13.27
N HIS A 75 -13.91 -4.05 -13.10
CA HIS A 75 -14.99 -4.89 -12.56
C HIS A 75 -15.32 -4.56 -11.10
N LEU A 76 -14.29 -4.46 -10.24
CA LEU A 76 -14.45 -4.11 -8.82
C LEU A 76 -15.13 -2.75 -8.64
N ARG A 77 -14.79 -1.76 -9.48
CA ARG A 77 -15.43 -0.44 -9.46
C ARG A 77 -16.92 -0.53 -9.76
N THR A 78 -17.28 -1.28 -10.80
CA THR A 78 -18.68 -1.50 -11.17
C THR A 78 -19.45 -2.21 -10.06
N PHE A 79 -18.83 -3.23 -9.47
CA PHE A 79 -19.39 -3.98 -8.34
C PHE A 79 -19.65 -3.08 -7.12
N LEU A 80 -18.67 -2.26 -6.73
CA LEU A 80 -18.79 -1.36 -5.56
C LEU A 80 -19.88 -0.30 -5.76
N HIS A 81 -20.04 0.25 -6.96
CA HIS A 81 -21.17 1.12 -7.27
C HIS A 81 -22.52 0.40 -7.16
N GLY A 82 -22.58 -0.88 -7.54
CA GLY A 82 -23.78 -1.71 -7.35
C GLY A 82 -24.12 -1.93 -5.87
N LEU A 83 -23.11 -2.06 -5.01
CA LEU A 83 -23.28 -2.24 -3.56
C LEU A 83 -23.62 -0.95 -2.80
N GLU A 84 -23.28 0.20 -3.35
CA GLU A 84 -23.42 1.50 -2.68
C GLU A 84 -24.88 1.88 -2.42
N GLY A 85 -25.80 1.41 -3.27
CA GLY A 85 -27.22 1.76 -3.20
C GLY A 85 -27.44 3.28 -3.33
N ASN A 86 -28.60 3.77 -2.88
CA ASN A 86 -28.91 5.21 -2.87
C ASN A 86 -29.00 5.68 -1.42
N PRO A 87 -28.23 6.71 -0.96
CA PRO A 87 -27.59 7.77 -1.74
C PRO A 87 -26.09 7.59 -2.13
N GLY A 88 -25.54 6.37 -2.13
CA GLY A 88 -24.23 6.11 -2.76
C GLY A 88 -23.01 6.74 -2.06
N LEU A 89 -22.91 6.60 -0.73
CA LEU A 89 -21.78 7.13 0.07
C LEU A 89 -21.10 6.05 0.92
N ARG A 90 -21.17 4.80 0.48
CA ARG A 90 -20.78 3.66 1.32
C ARG A 90 -19.30 3.33 1.21
N PHE A 91 -18.66 3.66 0.09
CA PHE A 91 -17.26 3.30 -0.19
C PHE A 91 -16.43 4.48 -0.76
N PRO A 92 -16.43 5.66 -0.12
CA PRO A 92 -15.78 6.85 -0.65
C PRO A 92 -14.27 6.70 -0.84
N ILE A 93 -13.55 5.96 0.01
CA ILE A 93 -12.10 5.80 -0.12
C ILE A 93 -11.77 4.78 -1.21
N LEU A 94 -12.46 3.63 -1.21
CA LEU A 94 -12.29 2.63 -2.28
C LEU A 94 -12.55 3.26 -3.65
N LEU A 95 -13.66 3.99 -3.82
CA LEU A 95 -14.08 4.52 -5.12
C LEU A 95 -13.36 5.80 -5.56
N ASN A 96 -12.80 6.59 -4.64
CA ASN A 96 -12.16 7.87 -5.02
C ASN A 96 -10.64 7.88 -4.83
N LYS A 97 -10.08 6.90 -4.13
CA LYS A 97 -8.64 6.82 -3.88
C LYS A 97 -8.03 5.49 -4.30
N VAL A 98 -8.69 4.36 -4.06
CA VAL A 98 -8.09 3.05 -4.40
C VAL A 98 -8.31 2.68 -5.86
N ILE A 99 -9.54 2.76 -6.38
CA ILE A 99 -9.88 2.34 -7.74
C ILE A 99 -10.58 3.48 -8.51
N TYR A 100 -9.99 4.66 -8.45
CA TYR A 100 -10.68 5.91 -8.75
C TYR A 100 -11.04 6.09 -10.23
N ASP A 101 -10.24 5.57 -11.16
CA ASP A 101 -10.47 5.67 -12.61
C ASP A 101 -10.85 4.33 -13.27
N GLY A 102 -10.86 3.23 -12.51
CA GLY A 102 -11.13 1.90 -13.04
C GLY A 102 -10.01 1.31 -13.91
N THR A 103 -8.86 1.98 -14.00
CA THR A 103 -7.72 1.62 -14.85
C THR A 103 -6.49 1.27 -14.03
N HIS A 104 -6.25 2.03 -12.95
CA HIS A 104 -5.16 1.78 -12.02
C HIS A 104 -5.59 1.93 -10.55
N THR A 105 -4.69 1.55 -9.65
CA THR A 105 -4.85 1.76 -8.21
C THR A 105 -4.27 3.11 -7.81
N GLY A 106 -4.71 3.70 -6.70
CA GLY A 106 -4.30 5.05 -6.26
C GLY A 106 -2.80 5.27 -6.15
N ASP A 107 -2.33 6.47 -5.80
CA ASP A 107 -0.89 6.70 -5.61
C ASP A 107 -0.44 6.15 -4.24
N TRP A 108 -1.11 6.60 -3.18
CA TRP A 108 -0.88 6.14 -1.82
C TRP A 108 -2.07 6.43 -0.89
N ILE A 109 -2.16 5.71 0.23
CA ILE A 109 -3.09 5.96 1.33
C ILE A 109 -2.30 6.20 2.61
N ALA A 110 -2.48 7.38 3.20
CA ALA A 110 -1.94 7.74 4.50
C ALA A 110 -2.43 6.78 5.61
N SER A 111 -1.61 6.55 6.63
CA SER A 111 -1.93 5.58 7.69
C SER A 111 -3.13 5.96 8.55
N ASP A 112 -3.41 7.26 8.71
CA ASP A 112 -4.64 7.75 9.35
C ASP A 112 -5.89 7.40 8.53
N LEU A 113 -5.80 7.51 7.20
CA LEU A 113 -6.87 7.16 6.27
C LEU A 113 -7.01 5.64 6.08
N ALA A 114 -5.94 4.87 6.27
CA ALA A 114 -5.97 3.40 6.18
C ALA A 114 -6.94 2.77 7.19
N ALA A 115 -7.11 3.37 8.37
CA ALA A 115 -8.08 2.93 9.36
C ALA A 115 -9.54 3.14 8.91
N GLU A 116 -9.81 4.19 8.12
CA GLU A 116 -11.13 4.42 7.53
C GLU A 116 -11.36 3.48 6.34
N LEU A 117 -10.35 3.30 5.49
CA LEU A 117 -10.39 2.33 4.38
C LEU A 117 -10.65 0.91 4.88
N LEU A 118 -10.05 0.50 6.00
CA LEU A 118 -10.28 -0.81 6.60
C LEU A 118 -11.76 -1.06 6.89
N LYS A 119 -12.51 -0.04 7.34
CA LYS A 119 -13.95 -0.16 7.61
C LYS A 119 -14.75 -0.40 6.33
N GLU A 120 -14.38 0.27 5.23
CA GLU A 120 -14.99 0.05 3.92
C GLU A 120 -14.70 -1.37 3.42
N VAL A 121 -13.44 -1.81 3.50
CA VAL A 121 -13.02 -3.16 3.09
C VAL A 121 -13.74 -4.23 3.92
N ASP A 122 -13.79 -4.09 5.24
CA ASP A 122 -14.52 -5.02 6.10
C ASP A 122 -16.00 -5.04 5.71
N THR A 123 -16.61 -3.89 5.44
CA THR A 123 -18.01 -3.81 5.00
C THR A 123 -18.28 -4.63 3.74
N VAL A 124 -17.35 -4.65 2.79
CA VAL A 124 -17.45 -5.49 1.58
C VAL A 124 -17.25 -6.97 1.93
N LEU A 125 -16.27 -7.31 2.76
CA LEU A 125 -15.98 -8.69 3.19
C LEU A 125 -17.08 -9.31 4.07
N HIS A 126 -17.96 -8.49 4.67
CA HIS A 126 -19.17 -8.99 5.33
C HIS A 126 -20.20 -9.52 4.32
N SER A 127 -20.17 -9.04 3.08
CA SER A 127 -20.98 -9.53 1.95
C SER A 127 -20.20 -10.57 1.11
N ARG A 128 -19.39 -11.42 1.77
CA ARG A 128 -18.54 -12.42 1.09
C ARG A 128 -19.30 -13.45 0.26
N ASP A 129 -20.58 -13.66 0.55
CA ASP A 129 -21.46 -14.62 -0.11
C ASP A 129 -21.77 -14.25 -1.57
N ILE A 130 -21.61 -12.97 -1.92
CA ILE A 130 -21.81 -12.46 -3.29
C ILE A 130 -20.49 -12.14 -4.01
N LEU A 131 -19.34 -12.36 -3.35
CA LEU A 131 -18.02 -12.12 -3.96
C LEU A 131 -17.54 -13.34 -4.76
N ALA A 132 -17.06 -13.08 -5.97
CA ALA A 132 -16.24 -14.04 -6.67
C ALA A 132 -14.87 -14.20 -5.98
N SER A 133 -14.21 -15.35 -6.16
CA SER A 133 -12.91 -15.62 -5.51
C SER A 133 -11.85 -14.55 -5.78
N SER A 134 -11.84 -13.97 -6.98
CA SER A 134 -10.90 -12.91 -7.34
C SER A 134 -11.20 -11.57 -6.67
N GLU A 135 -12.46 -11.29 -6.34
CA GLU A 135 -12.86 -10.08 -5.63
C GLU A 135 -12.54 -10.23 -4.15
N MET A 136 -12.84 -11.41 -3.59
CA MET A 136 -12.45 -11.76 -2.23
C MET A 136 -10.94 -11.66 -2.03
N GLU A 137 -10.13 -12.17 -2.96
CA GLU A 137 -8.66 -12.03 -2.93
C GLU A 137 -8.22 -10.56 -2.88
N PHE A 138 -8.82 -9.69 -3.71
CA PHE A 138 -8.52 -8.26 -3.70
C PHE A 138 -8.82 -7.62 -2.34
N PHE A 139 -10.02 -7.85 -1.80
CA PHE A 139 -10.42 -7.23 -0.54
C PHE A 139 -9.66 -7.80 0.67
N GLU A 140 -9.31 -9.08 0.67
CA GLU A 140 -8.41 -9.68 1.69
C GLU A 140 -7.00 -9.08 1.62
N ASN A 141 -6.45 -8.85 0.42
CA ASN A 141 -5.16 -8.19 0.27
C ASN A 141 -5.22 -6.73 0.72
N MET A 142 -6.27 -5.99 0.36
CA MET A 142 -6.49 -4.62 0.83
C MET A 142 -6.64 -4.56 2.34
N LYS A 143 -7.34 -5.53 2.96
CA LYS A 143 -7.46 -5.63 4.42
C LYS A 143 -6.08 -5.75 5.07
N ARG A 144 -5.26 -6.68 4.61
CA ARG A 144 -3.90 -6.90 5.13
C ARG A 144 -3.01 -5.67 4.99
N LEU A 145 -3.14 -4.94 3.87
CA LEU A 145 -2.42 -3.66 3.66
C LEU A 145 -2.87 -2.58 4.64
N CYS A 146 -4.18 -2.46 4.88
CA CYS A 146 -4.71 -1.49 5.84
C CYS A 146 -4.25 -1.83 7.28
N GLU A 147 -4.33 -3.10 7.67
CA GLU A 147 -3.87 -3.55 8.99
C GLU A 147 -2.37 -3.27 9.19
N ALA A 148 -1.54 -3.60 8.19
CA ALA A 148 -0.11 -3.32 8.23
C ALA A 148 0.19 -1.81 8.29
N SER A 149 -0.55 -1.00 7.55
CA SER A 149 -0.41 0.47 7.55
C SER A 149 -0.78 1.07 8.91
N VAL A 150 -1.88 0.61 9.51
CA VAL A 150 -2.30 1.05 10.85
C VAL A 150 -1.30 0.61 11.93
N GLU A 151 -0.78 -0.62 11.85
CA GLU A 151 0.18 -1.14 12.83
C GLU A 151 1.52 -0.39 12.77
N THR A 152 2.02 -0.10 11.57
CA THR A 152 3.34 0.50 11.37
C THR A 152 3.32 2.02 11.39
N GLY A 153 2.16 2.63 11.14
CA GLY A 153 2.03 4.06 10.85
C GLY A 153 2.55 4.47 9.47
N ASN A 154 3.01 3.53 8.64
CA ASN A 154 3.47 3.80 7.28
C ASN A 154 2.30 3.79 6.28
N PRO A 155 2.34 4.57 5.19
CA PRO A 155 1.28 4.56 4.19
C PRO A 155 1.24 3.24 3.40
N ILE A 156 0.11 3.01 2.74
CA ILE A 156 -0.01 2.03 1.65
C ILE A 156 0.42 2.72 0.36
N MET A 157 1.39 2.14 -0.34
CA MET A 157 1.87 2.60 -1.65
C MET A 157 1.39 1.63 -2.72
N PHE A 158 0.99 2.12 -3.91
CA PHE A 158 0.58 1.27 -5.04
C PHE A 158 1.52 1.39 -6.25
#